data_AF-A8MMC8-F1
#
_entry.id   AF-A8MMC8-F1
#
_cell.length_a   1.000
_cell.length_b   1.000
_cell.length_c   1.000
_cell.angle_alpha   90.00
_cell.angle_beta   90.00
_cell.angle_gamma   90.00
#
_symmetry.space_group_name_H-M   'P 1'
#
loop_
_entity.id
_entity.type
_entity.pdbx_description
1 polymer ?
#
loop_
_entity_poly.entity_id
_entity_poly.type
_entity_poly.pdbx_seq_one_letter_code
_entity_poly.pdbx_strand_id
1 'polypeptide(L)'
;MIKSMNNKKIVSNKMEQKMETFYTWFKQSKLYHLTIFLVIFLGILFIPTGRFIADVFYGGPFIAGPYITLILMFIVFTLYTNVYLYIFSIALFIFSSLVSFVGIAMGSINGSEVLIFFLPIVVFLIINICIAAFTYKYKKRIYK
;
A
#
# COMPACT_ATOMS: atom_id res chain seq x y z
N MET A 1 36.02 -16.91 8.96
CA MET A 1 34.96 -17.04 7.94
C MET A 1 33.80 -17.95 8.39
N ILE A 2 34.04 -19.07 9.08
CA ILE A 2 32.99 -20.01 9.54
C ILE A 2 32.08 -19.42 10.65
N LYS A 3 32.63 -18.58 11.53
CA LYS A 3 31.88 -17.97 12.65
C LYS A 3 30.80 -16.96 12.21
N SER A 4 31.02 -16.22 11.11
CA SER A 4 30.02 -15.27 10.59
C SER A 4 28.88 -15.97 9.85
N MET A 5 29.15 -17.11 9.21
CA MET A 5 28.15 -17.95 8.54
C MET A 5 27.16 -18.57 9.52
N ASN A 6 27.64 -19.08 10.65
CA ASN A 6 26.76 -19.61 11.71
C ASN A 6 25.91 -18.52 12.36
N ASN A 7 26.47 -17.35 12.63
CA ASN A 7 25.70 -16.24 13.21
C ASN A 7 24.62 -15.72 12.24
N LYS A 8 24.91 -15.61 10.93
CA LYS A 8 23.91 -15.24 9.91
C LYS A 8 22.73 -16.24 9.86
N LYS A 9 23.03 -17.54 9.93
CA LYS A 9 22.03 -18.61 9.88
C LYS A 9 21.15 -18.67 11.13
N ILE A 10 21.71 -18.40 12.31
CA ILE A 10 20.97 -18.32 13.58
C ILE A 10 20.07 -17.07 13.62
N VAL A 11 20.58 -15.91 13.16
CA VAL A 11 19.83 -14.66 13.12
C VAL A 11 18.67 -14.72 12.11
N SER A 12 18.87 -15.32 10.93
CA SER A 12 17.78 -15.46 9.96
C SER A 12 16.67 -16.35 10.50
N ASN A 13 17.01 -17.46 11.17
CA ASN A 13 16.02 -18.38 11.73
C ASN A 13 15.16 -17.73 12.83
N LYS A 14 15.78 -16.89 13.68
CA LYS A 14 15.06 -16.13 14.72
C LYS A 14 14.16 -15.03 14.14
N MET A 15 14.59 -14.37 13.06
CA MET A 15 13.80 -13.34 12.39
C MET A 15 12.61 -13.95 11.63
N GLU A 16 12.81 -15.06 10.91
CA GLU A 16 11.72 -15.78 10.24
C GLU A 16 10.65 -16.23 11.24
N GLN A 17 11.04 -16.82 12.37
CA GLN A 17 10.10 -17.22 13.43
C GLN A 17 9.32 -16.02 14.00
N LYS A 18 9.98 -14.88 14.25
CA LYS A 18 9.29 -13.68 14.74
C LYS A 18 8.26 -13.16 13.73
N MET A 19 8.58 -13.17 12.43
CA MET A 19 7.63 -12.76 11.39
C MET A 19 6.45 -13.73 11.32
N GLU A 20 6.69 -15.04 11.36
CA GLU A 20 5.61 -16.04 11.36
C GLU A 20 4.68 -15.90 12.56
N THR A 21 5.23 -15.69 13.77
CA THR A 21 4.44 -15.43 14.98
C THR A 21 3.60 -14.16 14.84
N PHE A 22 4.19 -13.07 14.31
CA PHE A 22 3.47 -11.81 14.10
C PHE A 22 2.27 -11.98 13.15
N TYR A 23 2.47 -12.59 11.98
CA TYR A 23 1.37 -12.77 11.02
C TYR A 23 0.27 -13.70 11.54
N THR A 24 0.64 -14.72 12.33
CA THR A 24 -0.32 -15.62 12.97
C THR A 24 -1.16 -14.90 14.01
N TRP A 25 -0.51 -14.15 14.91
CA TRP A 25 -1.19 -13.31 15.91
C TRP A 25 -2.07 -12.25 15.25
N PHE A 26 -1.56 -11.57 14.21
CA PHE A 26 -2.30 -10.53 13.49
C PHE A 26 -3.58 -11.10 12.87
N LYS A 27 -3.51 -12.26 12.20
CA LYS A 27 -4.67 -12.94 11.58
C LYS A 27 -5.76 -13.30 12.59
N GLN A 28 -5.40 -13.69 13.81
CA GLN A 28 -6.35 -14.04 14.86
C GLN A 28 -6.91 -12.81 15.60
N SER A 29 -6.28 -11.65 15.45
CA SER A 29 -6.69 -10.43 16.12
C SER A 29 -7.91 -9.78 15.47
N LYS A 30 -8.72 -9.07 16.27
CA LYS A 30 -9.81 -8.22 15.76
C LYS A 30 -9.31 -7.10 14.84
N LEU A 31 -8.03 -6.73 14.94
CA LEU A 31 -7.39 -5.72 14.09
C LEU A 31 -7.35 -6.15 12.62
N TYR A 32 -7.31 -7.46 12.34
CA TYR A 32 -7.34 -7.99 10.98
C TYR A 32 -8.62 -7.58 10.25
N HIS A 33 -9.78 -7.80 10.85
CA HIS A 33 -11.07 -7.46 10.26
C HIS A 33 -11.33 -5.95 10.27
N LEU A 34 -10.90 -5.24 11.32
CA LEU A 34 -10.99 -3.78 11.38
C LEU A 34 -10.21 -3.12 10.24
N THR A 35 -9.01 -3.62 9.95
CA THR A 35 -8.16 -3.07 8.89
C THR A 35 -8.75 -3.37 7.50
N ILE A 36 -9.38 -4.54 7.28
CA ILE A 36 -10.15 -4.80 6.05
C ILE A 36 -11.30 -3.80 5.90
N PHE A 37 -12.08 -3.61 6.96
CA PHE A 37 -13.20 -2.67 6.95
C PHE A 37 -12.72 -1.24 6.64
N LEU A 38 -11.65 -0.79 7.29
CA LEU A 38 -11.04 0.52 7.02
C LEU A 38 -10.55 0.62 5.58
N VAL A 39 -9.93 -0.42 5.02
CA VAL A 39 -9.46 -0.39 3.62
C VAL A 39 -10.62 -0.20 2.65
N ILE A 40 -11.72 -0.94 2.84
CA ILE A 40 -12.90 -0.84 1.98
C ILE A 40 -13.58 0.52 2.19
N PHE A 41 -13.77 0.93 3.44
CA PHE A 41 -14.44 2.17 3.80
C PHE A 41 -13.67 3.40 3.30
N LEU A 42 -12.37 3.48 3.58
CA LEU A 42 -11.51 4.56 3.09
C LEU A 42 -11.41 4.51 1.56
N GLY A 43 -11.33 3.32 0.97
CA GLY A 43 -11.37 3.18 -0.48
C GLY A 43 -12.59 3.86 -1.10
N ILE A 44 -13.79 3.59 -0.57
CA ILE A 44 -15.04 4.19 -1.04
C ILE A 44 -15.08 5.70 -0.74
N LEU A 45 -14.65 6.12 0.46
CA LEU A 45 -14.73 7.51 0.91
C LEU A 45 -13.75 8.43 0.18
N PHE A 46 -12.63 7.88 -0.31
CA PHE A 46 -11.63 8.58 -1.10
C PHE A 46 -11.76 8.36 -2.62
N ILE A 47 -12.79 7.63 -3.09
CA ILE A 47 -13.33 7.88 -4.44
C ILE A 47 -13.66 9.38 -4.48
N PRO A 48 -13.28 10.13 -5.52
CA PRO A 48 -13.16 11.58 -5.48
C PRO A 48 -14.52 12.27 -5.36
N THR A 49 -15.12 12.22 -4.18
CA THR A 49 -16.18 13.10 -3.72
C THR A 49 -15.50 14.40 -3.35
N GLY A 50 -15.31 15.24 -4.37
CA GLY A 50 -14.36 16.34 -4.39
C GLY A 50 -14.64 17.52 -3.44
N ARG A 51 -15.67 17.49 -2.60
CA ARG A 51 -15.93 18.58 -1.63
C ARG A 51 -15.20 18.39 -0.30
N PHE A 52 -15.32 17.22 0.33
CA PHE A 52 -14.73 17.00 1.66
C PHE A 52 -13.20 17.06 1.66
N ILE A 53 -12.57 16.57 0.59
CA ILE A 53 -11.10 16.56 0.47
C ILE A 53 -10.58 17.94 0.02
N ALA A 54 -11.37 18.72 -0.71
CA ALA A 54 -11.02 20.10 -1.06
C ALA A 54 -10.99 21.03 0.17
N ASP A 55 -11.87 20.79 1.15
CA ASP A 55 -11.91 21.58 2.38
C ASP A 55 -10.76 21.22 3.35
N VAL A 56 -10.23 20.01 3.27
CA VAL A 56 -9.17 19.51 4.18
C VAL A 56 -7.77 19.70 3.59
N PHE A 57 -7.62 19.64 2.26
CA PHE A 57 -6.34 19.77 1.59
C PHE A 57 -6.35 20.99 0.67
N TYR A 58 -5.49 21.97 0.95
CA TYR A 58 -5.32 23.20 0.15
C TYR A 58 -5.03 22.95 -1.35
N GLY A 59 -4.57 21.75 -1.72
CA GLY A 59 -4.30 21.32 -3.10
C GLY A 59 -5.42 20.52 -3.78
N GLY A 60 -6.55 20.31 -3.10
CA GLY A 60 -7.72 19.61 -3.62
C GLY A 60 -7.66 18.07 -3.57
N PRO A 61 -8.78 17.40 -3.91
CA PRO A 61 -8.95 15.94 -3.86
C PRO A 61 -7.99 15.17 -4.76
N PHE A 62 -7.63 15.82 -5.86
CA PHE A 62 -6.85 15.25 -6.95
C PHE A 62 -5.38 15.08 -6.58
N ILE A 63 -4.89 15.73 -5.53
CA ILE A 63 -3.50 15.56 -5.09
C ILE A 63 -3.40 14.42 -4.08
N ALA A 64 -4.30 14.34 -3.10
CA ALA A 64 -4.18 13.40 -1.98
C ALA A 64 -4.57 11.94 -2.31
N GLY A 65 -5.52 11.73 -3.22
CA GLY A 65 -6.07 10.40 -3.52
C GLY A 65 -5.02 9.31 -3.83
N PRO A 66 -4.10 9.51 -4.78
CA PRO A 66 -3.10 8.50 -5.15
C PRO A 66 -2.16 8.13 -4.00
N TYR A 67 -1.83 9.08 -3.13
CA TYR A 67 -0.98 8.81 -1.96
C TYR A 67 -1.72 8.01 -0.90
N ILE A 68 -2.99 8.34 -0.62
CA ILE A 68 -3.81 7.59 0.34
C ILE A 68 -4.01 6.16 -0.17
N THR A 69 -4.31 6.00 -1.45
CA THR A 69 -4.46 4.67 -2.08
C THR A 69 -3.14 3.89 -2.12
N LEU A 70 -1.99 4.54 -2.27
CA LEU A 70 -0.67 3.90 -2.13
C LEU A 70 -0.41 3.38 -0.71
N ILE A 71 -0.80 4.13 0.33
CA ILE A 71 -0.68 3.68 1.73
C ILE A 71 -1.62 2.51 2.00
N LEU A 72 -2.86 2.58 1.52
CA LEU A 72 -3.81 1.47 1.59
C LEU A 72 -3.25 0.22 0.90
N MET A 73 -2.70 0.38 -0.29
CA MET A 73 -2.08 -0.70 -1.03
C MET A 73 -0.86 -1.28 -0.30
N PHE A 74 -0.02 -0.44 0.34
CA PHE A 74 1.08 -0.89 1.20
C PHE A 74 0.58 -1.79 2.33
N ILE A 75 -0.45 -1.35 3.05
CA ILE A 75 -1.05 -2.09 4.16
C ILE A 75 -1.59 -3.44 3.66
N VAL A 76 -2.36 -3.42 2.56
CA VAL A 76 -2.95 -4.62 1.97
C VAL A 76 -1.86 -5.60 1.52
N PHE A 77 -0.88 -5.11 0.76
CA PHE A 77 0.21 -5.91 0.21
C PHE A 77 1.18 -6.43 1.26
N THR A 78 1.28 -5.76 2.41
CA THR A 78 2.11 -6.22 3.52
C THR A 78 1.36 -7.28 4.32
N LEU A 79 0.11 -7.03 4.69
CA LEU A 79 -0.58 -7.79 5.74
C LEU A 79 -1.48 -8.92 5.24
N TYR A 80 -2.00 -8.83 4.01
CA TYR A 80 -3.03 -9.73 3.51
C TYR A 80 -2.52 -10.63 2.38
N THR A 81 -3.22 -11.73 2.17
CA THR A 81 -3.02 -12.68 1.04
C THR A 81 -4.24 -12.82 0.16
N ASN A 82 -5.35 -12.15 0.52
CA ASN A 82 -6.58 -12.22 -0.23
C ASN A 82 -6.41 -11.50 -1.59
N VAL A 83 -6.52 -12.28 -2.67
CA VAL A 83 -6.37 -11.79 -4.04
C VAL A 83 -7.41 -10.72 -4.39
N TYR A 84 -8.63 -10.83 -3.86
CA TYR A 84 -9.68 -9.83 -4.09
C TYR A 84 -9.33 -8.47 -3.49
N LEU A 85 -8.72 -8.43 -2.28
CA LEU A 85 -8.26 -7.19 -1.66
C LEU A 85 -7.11 -6.55 -2.46
N TYR A 86 -6.25 -7.37 -3.05
CA TYR A 86 -5.16 -6.90 -3.90
C TYR A 86 -5.71 -6.24 -5.17
N ILE A 87 -6.60 -6.95 -5.88
CA ILE A 87 -7.25 -6.43 -7.09
C ILE A 87 -8.02 -5.15 -6.78
N PHE A 88 -8.78 -5.13 -5.67
CA PHE A 88 -9.50 -3.93 -5.23
C PHE A 88 -8.57 -2.75 -5.00
N SER A 89 -7.46 -2.94 -4.29
CA SER A 89 -6.51 -1.87 -3.99
C SER A 89 -5.81 -1.34 -5.24
N ILE A 90 -5.46 -2.23 -6.18
CA ILE A 90 -4.86 -1.84 -7.47
C ILE A 90 -5.86 -1.06 -8.31
N ALA A 91 -7.11 -1.54 -8.43
CA ALA A 91 -8.16 -0.86 -9.19
C ALA A 91 -8.44 0.53 -8.61
N LEU A 92 -8.51 0.64 -7.28
CA LEU A 92 -8.69 1.91 -6.57
C LEU A 92 -7.52 2.88 -6.85
N PHE A 93 -6.28 2.39 -6.79
CA PHE A 93 -5.09 3.19 -7.10
C PHE A 93 -5.08 3.69 -8.55
N ILE A 94 -5.42 2.82 -9.52
CA ILE A 94 -5.50 3.19 -10.94
C ILE A 94 -6.57 4.27 -11.13
N PHE A 95 -7.77 4.06 -10.60
CA PHE A 95 -8.86 5.02 -10.73
C PHE A 95 -8.50 6.36 -10.09
N SER A 96 -7.96 6.34 -8.88
CA SER A 96 -7.50 7.55 -8.20
C SER A 96 -6.40 8.27 -8.99
N SER A 97 -5.44 7.53 -9.54
CA SER A 97 -4.34 8.11 -10.32
C SER A 97 -4.82 8.73 -11.62
N LEU A 98 -5.79 8.12 -12.30
CA LEU A 98 -6.41 8.67 -13.51
C LEU A 98 -7.17 9.96 -13.21
N VAL A 99 -7.97 9.98 -12.15
CA VAL A 99 -8.71 11.19 -11.77
C VAL A 99 -7.76 12.31 -11.34
N SER A 100 -6.70 11.98 -10.61
CA SER A 100 -5.61 12.91 -10.28
C SER A 100 -4.89 13.43 -11.51
N PHE A 101 -4.62 12.57 -12.49
CA PHE A 101 -3.99 12.98 -13.75
C PHE A 101 -4.87 14.01 -14.47
N VAL A 102 -6.18 13.75 -14.60
CA VAL A 102 -7.12 14.70 -15.22
C VAL A 102 -7.13 16.03 -14.45
N GLY A 103 -7.25 15.99 -13.12
CA GLY A 103 -7.30 17.20 -12.29
C GLY A 103 -6.03 18.05 -12.38
N ILE A 104 -4.85 17.42 -12.36
CA ILE A 104 -3.57 18.14 -12.43
C ILE A 104 -3.28 18.58 -13.87
N ALA A 105 -3.56 17.75 -14.87
CA ALA A 105 -3.35 18.12 -16.27
C ALA A 105 -4.24 19.29 -16.71
N MET A 106 -5.45 19.41 -16.15
CA MET A 106 -6.33 20.57 -16.39
C MET A 106 -5.80 21.88 -15.77
N GLY A 107 -5.07 21.81 -14.66
CA GLY A 107 -4.52 22.97 -13.97
C GLY A 107 -3.06 23.29 -14.31
N SER A 108 -2.39 22.43 -15.07
CA SER A 108 -0.96 22.54 -15.34
C SER A 108 -0.66 23.44 -16.52
N ILE A 109 0.41 24.22 -16.40
CA ILE A 109 0.90 25.12 -17.45
C ILE A 109 1.95 24.41 -18.32
N ASN A 110 2.69 23.45 -17.74
CA ASN A 110 3.78 22.73 -18.40
C ASN A 110 3.76 21.24 -18.04
N GLY A 111 4.01 20.37 -19.03
CA GLY A 111 4.04 18.92 -18.83
C GLY A 111 5.06 18.41 -17.79
N SER A 112 6.09 19.21 -17.46
CA SER A 112 7.04 18.90 -16.39
C SER A 112 6.39 18.83 -14.99
N GLU A 113 5.36 19.63 -14.72
CA GLU A 113 4.66 19.65 -13.43
C GLU A 113 3.93 18.34 -13.17
N VAL A 114 3.27 17.80 -14.21
CA VAL A 114 2.60 16.50 -14.17
C VAL A 114 3.64 15.41 -13.87
N LEU A 115 4.79 15.44 -14.55
CA LEU A 115 5.82 14.43 -14.38
C LEU A 115 6.44 14.46 -12.97
N ILE A 116 6.73 15.65 -12.43
CA ILE A 116 7.24 15.82 -11.06
C ILE A 116 6.22 15.30 -10.03
N PHE A 117 4.93 15.52 -10.25
CA PHE A 117 3.88 15.01 -9.36
C PHE A 117 3.80 13.47 -9.35
N PHE A 118 3.88 12.82 -10.52
CA PHE A 118 3.76 11.36 -10.62
C PHE A 118 5.04 10.61 -10.28
N LEU A 119 6.21 11.25 -10.32
CA LEU A 119 7.49 10.62 -9.97
C LEU A 119 7.49 9.96 -8.57
N PRO A 120 7.14 10.66 -7.47
CA PRO A 120 7.09 10.03 -6.15
C PRO A 120 6.07 8.90 -6.07
N ILE A 121 4.93 9.02 -6.77
CA ILE A 121 3.90 7.98 -6.83
C ILE A 121 4.48 6.68 -7.40
N VAL A 122 5.24 6.78 -8.50
CA VAL A 122 5.90 5.62 -9.13
C VAL A 122 6.96 5.01 -8.19
N VAL A 123 7.74 5.84 -7.50
CA VAL A 123 8.75 5.37 -6.54
C VAL A 123 8.09 4.57 -5.40
N PHE A 124 7.02 5.10 -4.80
CA PHE A 124 6.27 4.39 -3.75
C PHE A 124 5.60 3.12 -4.26
N LEU A 125 5.11 3.12 -5.50
CA LEU A 125 4.55 1.91 -6.13
C LEU A 125 5.59 0.79 -6.25
N ILE A 126 6.82 1.12 -6.65
CA ILE A 126 7.91 0.14 -6.74
C ILE A 126 8.26 -0.41 -5.35
N ILE A 127 8.35 0.45 -4.34
CA ILE A 127 8.58 0.05 -2.94
C ILE A 127 7.49 -0.92 -2.47
N ASN A 128 6.23 -0.61 -2.76
CA ASN A 128 5.07 -1.47 -2.46
C ASN A 128 5.22 -2.87 -3.07
N ILE A 129 5.59 -2.95 -4.35
CA ILE A 129 5.79 -4.24 -5.04
C ILE A 129 6.94 -5.03 -4.41
N CYS A 130 8.07 -4.40 -4.12
CA CYS A 130 9.22 -5.04 -3.50
C CYS A 130 8.88 -5.64 -2.13
N ILE A 131 8.13 -4.89 -1.31
CA ILE A 131 7.72 -5.33 0.02
C ILE A 131 6.65 -6.42 -0.06
N ALA A 132 5.73 -6.34 -1.02
CA ALA A 132 4.77 -7.40 -1.29
C ALA A 132 5.48 -8.72 -1.62
N ALA A 133 6.48 -8.69 -2.49
CA ALA A 133 7.27 -9.86 -2.88
C ALA A 133 8.04 -10.45 -1.69
N PHE A 134 8.67 -9.60 -0.86
CA PHE A 134 9.41 -10.04 0.33
C PHE A 134 8.48 -10.69 1.37
N THR A 135 7.32 -10.09 1.63
CA THR A 135 6.39 -10.54 2.66
C THR A 135 5.56 -11.75 2.24
N TYR A 136 5.43 -12.00 0.93
CA TYR A 136 4.64 -13.12 0.38
C TYR A 136 5.08 -14.49 0.92
N LYS A 137 6.39 -14.71 1.10
CA LYS A 137 6.94 -15.98 1.63
C LYS A 137 6.34 -16.34 3.00
N TYR A 138 6.22 -15.36 3.89
CA TYR A 138 5.75 -15.56 5.26
C TYR A 138 4.23 -15.75 5.30
N LYS A 139 3.51 -15.01 4.46
CA LYS A 139 2.05 -15.13 4.40
C LYS A 139 1.62 -16.47 3.82
N LYS A 140 2.23 -16.94 2.73
CA LYS A 140 1.85 -18.20 2.08
C LYS A 140 1.90 -19.41 3.03
N ARG A 141 2.83 -19.44 3.99
CA ARG A 141 2.95 -20.53 4.97
C ARG A 141 1.77 -20.60 5.97
N ILE A 142 1.14 -19.47 6.28
CA ILE A 142 0.09 -19.35 7.32
C ILE A 142 -1.33 -19.51 6.74
N TYR A 143 -1.46 -19.43 5.42
CA TYR A 143 -2.73 -19.56 4.69
C TYR A 143 -2.82 -20.85 3.86
N LYS A 144 -1.85 -21.76 4.00
CA LYS A 144 -1.96 -23.16 3.57
C LYS A 144 -2.78 -23.94 4.59
#